data_AF-A0AAF0YWC7-F1
#
_entry.id   AF-A0AAF0YWC7-F1
#
_cell.length_a   1.000
_cell.length_b   1.000
_cell.length_c   1.000
_cell.angle_alpha   90.00
_cell.angle_beta   90.00
_cell.angle_gamma   90.00
#
_symmetry.space_group_name_H-M   'P 1'
#
loop_
_entity.id
_entity.type
_entity.pdbx_description
1 polymer ?
#
loop_
_entity_poly.entity_id
_entity_poly.type
_entity_poly.pdbx_seq_one_letter_code
_entity_poly.pdbx_strand_id
1 'polypeptide(L)' 'MTGPVFETLSTDETRRRMTDLEEKIKPMTFDVYRRLREASAISAEKDKDLDLYETYAWLIQD' A
#
# COMPACT_ATOMS: atom_id res chain seq x y z
N MET A 1 31.31 -5.89 -7.44
CA MET A 1 30.54 -4.63 -7.32
C MET A 1 29.12 -5.03 -6.97
N THR A 2 28.72 -4.86 -5.71
CA THR A 2 27.33 -5.10 -5.27
C THR A 2 26.61 -3.78 -5.42
N GLY A 3 25.95 -3.57 -6.57
CA GLY A 3 25.04 -2.45 -6.72
C GLY A 3 23.90 -2.58 -5.70
N PRO A 4 23.28 -1.49 -5.24
CA PRO A 4 22.08 -1.58 -4.44
C PRO A 4 21.04 -2.31 -5.29
N VAL A 5 20.72 -3.54 -4.91
CA VAL A 5 19.63 -4.29 -5.51
C VAL A 5 18.37 -3.60 -5.02
N PHE A 6 17.96 -2.54 -5.72
CA PHE A 6 16.54 -2.33 -5.91
C PHE A 6 16.10 -3.58 -6.66
N GLU A 7 15.74 -4.62 -5.90
CA GLU A 7 14.93 -5.71 -6.45
C GLU A 7 13.75 -4.95 -7.04
N THR A 8 13.77 -4.84 -8.36
CA THR A 8 12.69 -4.24 -9.13
C THR A 8 11.54 -5.16 -8.89
N LEU A 9 10.81 -4.86 -7.82
CA LEU A 9 9.56 -5.47 -7.44
C LEU A 9 8.76 -5.48 -8.72
N SER A 10 8.66 -6.67 -9.33
CA SER A 10 8.00 -6.78 -10.62
C SER A 10 6.57 -6.28 -10.42
N THR A 11 6.03 -5.58 -11.40
CA THR A 11 4.67 -5.02 -11.35
C THR A 11 3.64 -6.05 -10.85
N ASP A 12 3.86 -7.33 -11.16
CA ASP A 12 3.06 -8.46 -10.69
C ASP A 12 3.17 -8.71 -9.17
N GLU A 13 4.37 -8.64 -8.60
CA GLU A 13 4.60 -8.78 -7.16
C GLU A 13 4.08 -7.56 -6.39
N THR A 14 4.24 -6.35 -6.93
CA THR A 14 3.65 -5.12 -6.37
C THR A 14 2.12 -5.21 -6.35
N ARG A 15 1.51 -5.72 -7.44
CA ARG A 15 0.06 -5.94 -7.51
C ARG A 15 -0.41 -7.01 -6.52
N ARG A 16 0.35 -8.09 -6.32
CA ARG A 16 0.06 -9.09 -5.27
C ARG A 16 0.07 -8.45 -3.88
N ARG A 17 1.12 -7.70 -3.54
CA ARG A 17 1.22 -7.01 -2.25
C ARG A 17 0.09 -6.00 -2.03
N MET A 18 -0.35 -5.30 -3.08
CA MET A 18 -1.55 -4.46 -3.02
C MET A 18 -2.82 -5.27 -2.76
N THR A 19 -2.96 -6.43 -3.40
CA THR A 19 -4.13 -7.32 -3.21
C THR A 19 -4.15 -7.87 -1.78
N ASP A 20 -3.01 -8.29 -1.24
CA ASP A 20 -2.87 -8.73 0.16
C ASP A 20 -3.24 -7.62 1.14
N LEU A 21 -2.80 -6.39 0.86
CA LEU A 21 -3.16 -5.20 1.62
C LEU A 21 -4.67 -4.93 1.55
N GLU A 22 -5.28 -5.04 0.37
CA GLU A 22 -6.72 -4.90 0.17
C GLU A 22 -7.52 -5.97 0.91
N GLU A 23 -7.05 -7.22 0.92
CA GLU A 23 -7.65 -8.31 1.67
C GLU A 23 -7.57 -8.08 3.18
N LYS A 24 -6.43 -7.58 3.67
CA LYS A 24 -6.21 -7.29 5.10
C LYS A 24 -7.15 -6.22 5.65
N ILE A 25 -7.53 -5.24 4.82
CA ILE A 25 -8.40 -4.14 5.24
C ILE A 25 -9.90 -4.43 5.06
N LYS A 26 -10.27 -5.54 4.41
CA LYS A 26 -11.67 -5.96 4.29
C LYS A 26 -12.32 -6.07 5.67
N PRO A 27 -13.59 -5.67 5.81
CA PRO A 27 -14.56 -5.37 4.75
C PRO A 27 -14.50 -3.92 4.20
N MET A 28 -13.61 -3.06 4.69
CA MET A 28 -13.51 -1.66 4.28
C MET A 28 -12.51 -1.48 3.13
N THR A 29 -12.76 -0.52 2.23
CA THR A 29 -11.86 -0.22 1.11
C THR A 29 -10.80 0.80 1.50
N PHE A 30 -9.68 0.87 0.76
CA PHE A 30 -8.64 1.88 0.99
C PHE A 30 -9.17 3.32 0.92
N ASP A 31 -10.21 3.56 0.11
CA ASP A 31 -10.88 4.86 0.03
C ASP A 31 -11.57 5.23 1.35
N VAL A 32 -12.16 4.25 2.05
CA VAL A 32 -12.74 4.45 3.39
C VAL A 32 -11.64 4.71 4.43
N TYR A 33 -10.51 4.00 4.35
CA TYR A 33 -9.36 4.26 5.21
C TYR A 33 -8.76 5.64 5.01
N ARG A 34 -8.68 6.12 3.76
CA ARG A 34 -8.26 7.49 3.44
C ARG A 34 -9.17 8.52 4.11
N ARG A 35 -10.49 8.34 4.04
CA ARG A 35 -11.45 9.22 4.75
C ARG A 35 -11.33 9.13 6.27
N LEU A 36 -11.05 7.94 6.82
CA LEU A 36 -10.78 7.78 8.25
C LEU A 36 -9.48 8.46 8.67
N ARG A 37 -8.45 8.46 7.83
CA ARG A 37 -7.21 9.22 8.04
C ARG A 37 -7.47 10.72 8.06
N GLU A 38 -8.24 11.23 7.10
CA GLU A 38 -8.66 12.64 7.07
C GLU A 38 -9.45 13.02 8.34
N ALA A 39 -10.27 12.10 8.86
CA ALA A 39 -10.99 12.27 10.11
C ALA A 39 -10.14 12.04 11.38
N SER A 40 -8.83 11.75 11.25
CA SER A 40 -7.93 11.31 12.35
C SER A 40 -8.49 10.12 13.17
N ALA A 41 -9.34 9.32 12.56
CA ALA A 41 -10.03 8.17 13.15
C ALA A 41 -9.40 6.83 12.73
N ILE A 42 -8.12 6.86 12.32
CA ILE A 42 -7.36 5.70 11.86
C ILE A 42 -6.27 5.34 12.86
N SER A 43 -6.00 4.04 13.03
CA SER A 43 -4.91 3.56 13.87
C SER A 43 -3.55 3.71 13.15
N ALA A 44 -2.45 3.86 13.90
CA ALA A 44 -1.11 4.04 13.32
C ALA A 44 -0.69 2.88 12.38
N GLU A 45 -1.10 1.65 12.65
CA GLU A 45 -0.86 0.51 11.74
C GLU A 45 -1.59 0.68 10.40
N LYS A 46 -2.83 1.17 10.45
CA LYS A 46 -3.69 1.38 9.29
C LYS A 46 -3.22 2.57 8.44
N ASP A 47 -2.66 3.60 9.09
CA ASP A 47 -2.02 4.74 8.42
C ASP A 47 -0.77 4.29 7.64
N LYS A 48 0.06 3.43 8.23
CA LYS A 48 1.21 2.81 7.54
C LYS A 48 0.81 1.92 6.38
N ASP A 49 -0.23 1.09 6.56
CA ASP A 49 -0.74 0.21 5.50
C ASP A 49 -1.27 1.04 4.31
N LEU A 50 -1.90 2.19 4.57
CA LEU A 50 -2.33 3.14 3.53
C LEU A 50 -1.15 3.78 2.81
N ASP A 51 -0.13 4.24 3.54
CA ASP A 51 1.08 4.84 2.96
C ASP A 51 1.83 3.83 2.05
N LEU A 52 1.88 2.56 2.47
CA LEU A 52 2.44 1.47 1.67
C LEU A 52 1.63 1.23 0.39
N TYR A 53 0.29 1.24 0.48
CA TYR A 53 -0.59 1.09 -0.68
C TYR A 53 -0.43 2.24 -1.67
N GLU A 54 -0.36 3.49 -1.19
CA GLU A 54 -0.14 4.66 -2.03
C GLU A 54 1.24 4.61 -2.72
N THR A 55 2.28 4.15 -2.00
CA THR A 55 3.62 3.93 -2.56
C THR A 55 3.61 2.87 -3.66
N TYR A 56 2.94 1.74 -3.44
CA TYR A 56 2.79 0.70 -4.45
C TYR A 56 1.97 1.15 -5.65
N ALA A 57 0.95 2.01 -5.44
CA ALA A 57 0.13 2.57 -6.51
C ALA A 57 0.94 3.49 -7.42
N TRP A 58 1.83 4.27 -6.82
CA TRP A 58 2.76 5.12 -7.54
C TRP A 58 3.79 4.29 -8.33
N LEU A 59 4.37 3.25 -7.72
CA LEU A 59 5.33 2.33 -8.36
C LEU A 59 4.78 1.54 -9.57
N ILE A 60 3.45 1.37 -9.66
CA ILE A 60 2.81 0.66 -10.79
C ILE A 60 2.35 1.64 -11.89
N GLN A 61 2.17 2.93 -11.57
CA GLN A 61 1.74 3.94 -12.55
C GLN A 61 2.88 4.53 -13.38
N ASP A 62 4.15 4.35 -12.98
CA ASP A 62 5.36 4.67 -13.77
C ASP A 62 5.76 3.50 -14.69
#